data_AF-A0A1F4U2R9-F1
#
_entry.id   AF-A0A1F4U2R9-F1
#
_cell.length_a   1.000
_cell.length_b   1.000
_cell.length_c   1.000
_cell.angle_alpha   90.00
_cell.angle_beta   90.00
_cell.angle_gamma   90.00
#
_symmetry.space_group_name_H-M   'P 1'
#
loop_
_entity.id
_entity.type
_entity.pdbx_description
1 polymer ?
#
loop_
_entity_poly.entity_id
_entity_poly.type
_entity_poly.pdbx_seq_one_letter_code
_entity_poly.pdbx_strand_id
1 'polypeptide(L)'
;MKKNLEIHPGDLVKVYTKIKEGDKERIAPFQGIIIKIRGSGISRTITVRKISAGIGIERIFPIENKEMITKIEIKKKGKTRRAKLTYLRQRKGKKLKIKDAVSAPASKASKKPSETDEEIPGDSDPGQEPVEKA
;
A
#
# COMPACT_ATOMS: atom_id res chain seq x y z
N MET A 1 -21.15 3.39 -11.41
CA MET A 1 -21.37 4.53 -10.50
C MET A 1 -20.16 4.69 -9.60
N LYS A 2 -19.61 5.90 -9.55
CA LYS A 2 -18.28 6.24 -9.01
C LYS A 2 -18.36 6.36 -7.50
N LYS A 3 -17.58 5.57 -6.76
CA LYS A 3 -17.32 5.84 -5.34
C LYS A 3 -16.29 6.96 -5.32
N ASN A 4 -16.75 8.20 -5.30
CA ASN A 4 -15.89 9.37 -5.10
C ASN A 4 -15.28 9.25 -3.70
N LEU A 5 -14.13 8.58 -3.61
CA LEU A 5 -13.38 8.50 -2.38
C LEU A 5 -12.79 9.89 -2.15
N GLU A 6 -13.32 10.64 -1.19
CA GLU A 6 -12.73 11.91 -0.77
C GLU A 6 -11.41 11.62 -0.06
N ILE A 7 -10.32 11.89 -0.77
CA ILE A 7 -8.95 11.73 -0.28
C ILE A 7 -8.27 13.09 -0.28
N HIS A 8 -7.61 13.40 0.82
CA HIS A 8 -6.90 14.66 1.03
C HIS A 8 -5.41 14.42 1.33
N PRO A 9 -4.56 15.41 1.03
CA PRO A 9 -3.17 15.39 1.50
C PRO A 9 -3.12 15.29 3.03
N GLY A 10 -2.36 14.31 3.52
CA GLY A 10 -2.18 14.03 4.94
C GLY A 10 -2.95 12.82 5.45
N ASP A 11 -3.87 12.28 4.65
CA ASP A 11 -4.56 11.04 4.99
C ASP A 11 -3.60 9.86 4.96
N LEU A 12 -3.78 8.96 5.92
CA LEU A 12 -3.12 7.66 5.94
C LEU A 12 -3.98 6.67 5.17
N VAL A 13 -3.45 6.17 4.06
CA VAL A 13 -4.16 5.26 3.17
C VAL A 13 -3.43 3.93 3.04
N LYS A 14 -4.20 2.88 2.80
CA LYS A 14 -3.72 1.56 2.38
C LYS A 14 -4.22 1.30 0.97
N VAL A 15 -3.29 1.28 0.01
CA VAL A 15 -3.54 1.05 -1.41
C VAL A 15 -3.19 -0.40 -1.72
N TYR A 16 -4.13 -1.16 -2.26
CA TYR A 16 -3.90 -2.54 -2.69
C TYR A 16 -3.60 -2.52 -4.18
N THR A 17 -2.36 -2.87 -4.55
CA THR A 17 -1.94 -2.91 -5.95
C THR A 17 -1.79 -4.34 -6.43
N LYS A 18 -2.30 -4.60 -7.63
CA LYS A 18 -2.07 -5.85 -8.35
C LYS A 18 -0.68 -5.82 -8.96
N ILE A 19 0.14 -6.83 -8.68
CA ILE A 19 1.44 -7.03 -9.29
C ILE A 19 1.35 -8.34 -10.09
N LYS A 20 1.61 -8.25 -11.40
CA LYS A 20 1.70 -9.40 -12.30
C LYS A 20 3.20 -9.73 -12.47
N GLU A 21 3.61 -10.92 -12.06
CA GLU A 21 4.96 -11.46 -12.23
C GLU A 21 4.83 -12.72 -13.09
N GLY A 22 4.96 -12.57 -14.41
CA GLY A 22 4.63 -13.63 -15.38
C GLY A 22 3.16 -14.01 -15.31
N ASP A 23 2.87 -15.30 -15.11
CA ASP A 23 1.52 -15.85 -15.02
C ASP A 23 0.89 -15.73 -13.63
N LYS A 24 1.67 -15.32 -12.61
CA LYS A 24 1.19 -15.20 -11.23
C LYS A 24 0.80 -13.77 -10.91
N GLU A 25 -0.39 -13.63 -10.32
CA GLU A 25 -0.92 -12.36 -9.85
C GLU A 25 -0.93 -12.31 -8.32
N ARG A 26 -0.37 -11.25 -7.73
CA ARG A 26 -0.41 -11.02 -6.28
C ARG A 26 -0.91 -9.63 -5.93
N ILE A 27 -1.57 -9.50 -4.78
CA ILE A 27 -2.05 -8.22 -4.26
C ILE A 27 -1.08 -7.72 -3.19
N ALA A 28 -0.35 -6.67 -3.49
CA ALA A 28 0.57 -6.04 -2.55
C ALA A 28 -0.07 -4.82 -1.88
N PRO A 29 -0.24 -4.81 -0.55
CA PRO A 29 -0.71 -3.63 0.17
C PRO A 29 0.41 -2.62 0.40
N PHE A 30 0.21 -1.38 -0.03
CA PHE A 30 1.08 -0.25 0.26
C PHE A 30 0.37 0.74 1.21
N GLN A 31 0.86 0.83 2.44
CA GLN A 31 0.33 1.74 3.45
C GLN A 31 1.26 2.94 3.65
N GLY A 32 0.72 4.16 3.55
CA GLY A 32 1.48 5.38 3.79
C GLY A 32 0.62 6.64 3.80
N ILE A 33 1.29 7.78 3.91
CA ILE A 33 0.65 9.11 3.97
C ILE A 33 0.59 9.70 2.56
N ILE A 34 -0.55 10.27 2.17
CA ILE A 34 -0.65 11.04 0.93
C ILE A 34 0.07 12.37 1.09
N ILE A 35 1.12 12.59 0.30
CA ILE A 35 1.90 13.83 0.34
C ILE A 35 1.47 14.84 -0.72
N LYS A 36 0.86 14.37 -1.81
CA LYS A 36 0.48 15.18 -2.95
C LYS A 36 -0.63 14.48 -3.72
N ILE A 37 -1.55 15.28 -4.24
CA ILE A 37 -2.53 14.88 -5.25
C ILE A 37 -2.26 15.74 -6.49
N ARG A 38 -2.30 15.15 -7.68
CA ARG A 38 -2.07 15.85 -8.96
C ARG A 38 -3.11 15.41 -9.99
N GLY A 39 -3.45 16.32 -10.89
CA GLY A 39 -4.32 16.04 -12.02
C GLY A 39 -5.80 16.05 -11.65
N SER A 40 -6.63 15.85 -12.66
CA SER A 40 -8.08 15.82 -12.58
C SER A 40 -8.63 14.71 -13.49
N GLY A 41 -9.85 14.26 -13.20
CA GLY A 41 -10.50 13.19 -13.95
C GLY A 41 -9.65 11.91 -14.01
N ILE A 42 -9.41 11.42 -15.23
CA ILE A 42 -8.70 10.16 -15.51
C ILE A 42 -7.19 10.27 -15.16
N SER A 43 -6.62 11.47 -15.27
CA SER A 43 -5.20 11.74 -14.96
C SER A 43 -4.92 11.94 -13.47
N ARG A 44 -5.93 11.77 -12.61
CA ARG A 44 -5.82 12.02 -11.18
C ARG A 44 -4.92 10.98 -10.51
N THR A 45 -3.84 11.47 -9.90
CA THR A 45 -2.82 10.66 -9.23
C THR A 45 -2.63 11.11 -7.79
N ILE A 46 -2.32 10.15 -6.92
CA ILE A 46 -1.86 10.40 -5.55
C ILE A 46 -0.42 9.95 -5.39
N THR A 47 0.36 10.67 -4.60
CA THR A 47 1.69 10.24 -4.17
C THR A 47 1.61 9.85 -2.70
N VAL A 48 1.92 8.59 -2.42
CA VAL A 48 1.90 8.01 -1.06
C VAL A 48 3.33 7.78 -0.61
N ARG A 49 3.66 8.25 0.59
CA ARG A 49 4.98 8.12 1.22
C ARG A 49 4.91 7.19 2.43
N LYS A 50 5.84 6.25 2.49
CA LYS A 50 6.07 5.34 3.63
C LYS A 50 7.56 5.36 3.97
N ILE A 51 7.91 5.23 5.25
CA ILE A 51 9.27 4.83 5.64
C ILE A 51 9.22 3.34 5.92
N SER A 52 10.02 2.55 5.20
CA SER A 52 10.13 1.10 5.36
C SER A 52 11.60 0.77 5.51
N ALA A 53 11.98 0.01 6.55
CA ALA A 53 13.37 -0.35 6.83
C ALA A 53 14.34 0.84 6.78
N GLY A 54 13.95 1.99 7.36
CA GLY A 54 14.77 3.21 7.36
C GLY A 54 14.80 4.00 6.03
N ILE A 55 14.28 3.43 4.94
CA ILE A 55 14.28 4.04 3.60
C ILE A 55 12.91 4.70 3.34
N GLY A 56 12.94 5.94 2.86
CA GLY A 56 11.73 6.68 2.46
C GLY A 56 11.26 6.27 1.07
N ILE A 57 10.23 5.44 0.99
CA ILE A 57 9.63 4.97 -0.26
C ILE A 57 8.46 5.88 -0.63
N GLU A 58 8.46 6.36 -1.87
CA GLU A 58 7.34 7.08 -2.46
C GLU A 58 6.81 6.31 -3.66
N ARG A 59 5.49 6.13 -3.72
CA ARG A 59 4.83 5.54 -4.89
C ARG A 59 3.73 6.47 -5.39
N ILE A 60 3.59 6.54 -6.71
CA ILE A 60 2.57 7.31 -7.39
C ILE A 60 1.51 6.33 -7.87
N PHE A 61 0.26 6.60 -7.53
CA PHE A 61 -0.88 5.75 -7.88
C PHE A 61 -1.92 6.53 -8.69
N PRO A 62 -2.27 6.09 -9.90
CA PRO A 62 -3.39 6.63 -10.66
C PRO A 62 -4.73 6.15 -10.08
N ILE A 63 -5.53 7.05 -9.50
CA ILE A 63 -6.71 6.69 -8.70
C ILE A 63 -7.76 5.96 -9.54
N GLU A 64 -7.96 6.38 -10.79
CA GLU A 64 -9.01 5.85 -11.67
C GLU A 64 -8.57 4.57 -12.42
N ASN A 65 -7.32 4.13 -12.26
CA ASN A 65 -6.84 2.92 -12.92
C ASN A 65 -7.18 1.67 -12.08
N LYS A 66 -8.23 0.95 -12.50
CA LYS A 66 -8.72 -0.27 -11.86
C LYS A 66 -7.90 -1.52 -12.13
N GLU A 67 -7.10 -1.54 -13.19
CA GLU A 67 -6.26 -2.70 -13.48
C GLU A 67 -5.10 -2.78 -12.48
N MET A 68 -4.52 -1.63 -12.14
CA MET A 68 -3.42 -1.55 -11.19
C MET A 68 -3.89 -1.54 -9.73
N ILE A 69 -5.03 -0.89 -9.44
CA ILE A 69 -5.51 -0.67 -8.07
C ILE A 69 -6.79 -1.44 -7.82
N THR A 70 -6.72 -2.41 -6.90
CA THR A 70 -7.88 -3.21 -6.49
C THR A 70 -8.75 -2.44 -5.50
N LYS A 71 -8.13 -1.78 -4.52
CA LYS A 71 -8.84 -1.10 -3.43
C LYS A 71 -7.99 0.01 -2.81
N ILE A 72 -8.64 1.08 -2.38
CA ILE A 72 -8.03 2.13 -1.56
C ILE A 72 -8.84 2.25 -0.27
N GLU A 73 -8.18 2.10 0.88
CA GLU A 73 -8.78 2.24 2.21
C GLU A 73 -8.15 3.44 2.92
N ILE A 74 -8.98 4.35 3.43
CA ILE A 74 -8.55 5.43 4.31
C ILE A 74 -8.52 4.90 5.73
N LYS A 75 -7.33 4.79 6.32
CA LYS A 75 -7.15 4.35 7.71
C LYS A 75 -7.32 5.50 8.69
N LYS A 76 -6.84 6.69 8.32
CA LYS A 76 -6.86 7.86 9.20
C LYS A 76 -6.94 9.13 8.37
N LYS A 77 -7.81 10.05 8.78
CA LYS A 77 -7.87 11.39 8.19
C LYS A 77 -6.85 12.32 8.84
N GLY A 78 -6.01 12.94 8.03
CA GLY A 78 -4.98 13.87 8.51
C GLY A 78 -5.41 15.31 8.32
N LYS A 79 -5.31 16.14 9.36
CA LYS A 79 -5.54 17.58 9.22
C LYS A 79 -4.27 18.26 8.75
N THR A 80 -4.28 18.72 7.50
CA THR A 80 -3.17 19.49 6.93
C THR A 80 -3.64 20.85 6.44
N ARG A 81 -2.72 21.82 6.44
CA ARG A 81 -2.97 23.18 5.95
C ARG A 81 -2.43 23.40 4.54
N ARG A 82 -1.69 22.43 4.00
CA ARG A 82 -0.96 22.55 2.73
C ARG A 82 -1.39 21.44 1.79
N ALA A 83 -1.63 21.77 0.52
CA ALA A 83 -1.97 20.80 -0.51
C ALA A 83 -0.79 19.87 -0.90
N LYS A 84 0.46 20.30 -0.65
CA LYS A 84 1.68 19.53 -0.88
C LYS A 84 2.48 19.44 0.41
N LEU A 85 2.77 18.22 0.86
CA LEU A 85 3.47 17.91 2.10
C LEU A 85 4.92 17.48 1.84
N THR A 86 5.58 18.12 0.87
CA THR A 86 6.98 17.82 0.51
C THR A 86 7.94 17.96 1.70
N TYR A 87 7.60 18.82 2.67
CA TYR A 87 8.35 18.99 3.91
C TYR A 87 8.47 17.69 4.73
N LEU A 88 7.58 16.72 4.56
CA LEU A 88 7.66 15.41 5.23
C LEU A 88 8.85 14.57 4.76
N ARG A 89 9.51 14.94 3.66
CA ARG A 89 10.76 14.30 3.22
C ARG A 89 11.93 14.60 4.15
N GLN A 90 11.98 15.82 4.69
CA GLN A 90 13.07 16.32 5.54
C GLN A 90 12.79 16.09 7.03
N ARG A 91 11.52 15.89 7.43
CA ARG A 91 11.15 15.68 8.83
C ARG A 91 11.37 14.23 9.25
N LYS A 92 12.02 14.04 10.42
CA LYS A 92 12.24 12.75 11.07
C LYS A 92 11.59 12.70 12.45
N GLY A 93 11.33 11.49 12.96
CA GLY A 93 10.83 11.25 14.32
C GLY A 93 9.47 11.88 14.60
N LYS A 94 9.32 12.51 15.78
CA LYS A 94 8.06 13.11 16.25
C LYS A 94 7.50 14.20 15.31
N LYS A 95 8.38 14.87 14.53
CA LYS A 95 8.00 15.93 13.59
C LYS A 95 7.33 15.43 12.31
N LEU A 96 7.40 14.12 12.03
CA LEU A 96 6.73 13.48 10.89
C LEU A 96 5.24 13.23 11.14
N LYS A 97 4.81 13.23 12.42
CA LYS A 97 3.42 12.98 12.78
C LYS A 97 2.53 14.12 12.29
N ILE A 98 1.53 13.76 11.49
CA ILE A 98 0.45 14.67 11.09
C ILE A 98 -0.59 14.68 12.20
N LYS A 99 -1.15 15.86 12.51
CA LYS A 99 -2.23 15.98 13.48
C LYS A 99 -3.48 15.34 12.91
N ASP A 100 -4.19 14.61 13.75
CA ASP A 100 -5.44 13.98 13.35
C ASP A 100 -6.51 15.04 13.13
N ALA A 101 -7.31 14.85 12.08
CA ALA A 101 -8.58 15.56 12.02
C ALA A 101 -9.42 15.05 13.19
N VAL A 102 -9.80 15.96 14.09
CA VAL A 102 -10.63 15.64 15.26
C VAL A 102 -11.98 15.14 14.75
N SER A 103 -12.10 13.82 14.60
CA SER A 103 -13.37 13.13 14.45
C SER A 103 -13.37 12.02 15.48
N ALA A 104 -14.46 11.94 16.25
CA ALA A 104 -14.70 11.04 17.36
C ALA A 104 -14.29 9.57 17.07
N PRO A 105 -13.96 8.77 18.11
CA PRO A 105 -13.55 7.38 17.93
C PRO A 105 -14.74 6.54 17.44
N ALA A 106 -14.82 6.27 16.14
CA ALA A 106 -15.80 5.37 15.57
C ALA A 106 -15.12 4.15 14.92
N SER A 107 -15.56 2.99 15.42
CA SER A 107 -15.37 1.59 14.97
C SER A 107 -13.95 0.99 14.95
N LYS A 108 -13.60 0.41 16.11
CA LYS A 108 -12.91 -0.89 16.16
C LYS A 108 -13.70 -1.95 15.38
N ALA A 109 -12.99 -2.99 14.95
CA ALA A 109 -13.44 -4.22 14.28
C ALA A 109 -13.52 -4.20 12.75
N SER A 110 -12.36 -4.32 12.09
CA SER A 110 -12.22 -5.23 10.94
C SER A 110 -10.98 -6.10 11.15
N LYS A 111 -11.24 -7.40 11.18
CA LYS A 111 -10.38 -8.54 11.49
C LYS A 111 -8.98 -8.48 10.84
N LYS A 112 -8.00 -9.05 11.57
CA LYS A 112 -6.77 -9.64 11.02
C LYS A 112 -7.07 -10.41 9.72
N PRO A 113 -6.29 -10.24 8.64
CA PRO A 113 -5.87 -11.37 7.85
C PRO A 113 -4.73 -12.04 8.61
N SER A 114 -4.97 -13.30 8.94
CA SER A 114 -4.02 -14.30 9.39
C SER A 114 -2.71 -14.23 8.60
N GLU A 115 -1.61 -14.18 9.34
CA GLU A 115 -0.38 -14.87 8.97
C GLU A 115 -0.71 -16.35 8.74
N THR A 116 -0.35 -16.86 7.58
CA THR A 116 -0.03 -18.28 7.37
C THR A 116 1.09 -18.24 6.34
N ASP A 117 2.26 -17.86 6.83
CA ASP A 117 3.52 -18.26 6.23
C ASP A 117 3.76 -19.72 6.70
N GLU A 118 4.24 -20.57 5.77
CA GLU A 118 4.78 -21.93 5.97
C GLU A 118 3.69 -23.01 6.24
N GLU A 119 3.47 -24.00 5.39
CA GLU A 119 4.41 -24.98 4.83
C GLU A 119 4.18 -25.21 3.32
N ILE A 120 5.23 -25.04 2.51
CA ILE A 120 5.36 -25.78 1.25
C ILE A 120 6.08 -27.08 1.64
N PRO A 121 5.49 -28.28 1.53
CA PRO A 121 6.25 -29.51 1.68
C PRO A 121 7.32 -29.54 0.60
N GLY A 122 8.57 -29.60 1.07
CA GLY A 122 9.76 -29.56 0.24
C GLY A 122 9.82 -30.71 -0.75
N ASP A 123 10.46 -30.40 -1.88
CA ASP A 123 11.11 -31.35 -2.76
C ASP A 123 11.71 -32.52 -1.95
N SER A 124 11.20 -33.71 -2.21
CA SER A 124 11.90 -34.97 -1.96
C SER A 124 12.05 -35.65 -3.31
N ASP A 125 13.10 -35.23 -4.04
CA ASP A 125 13.82 -36.13 -4.93
C ASP A 125 14.49 -37.20 -4.04
N PRO A 126 14.17 -38.49 -4.22
CA PRO A 126 15.20 -39.36 -4.80
C PRO A 126 14.61 -40.51 -5.64
N GLY A 127 14.78 -40.44 -6.95
CA GLY A 127 14.57 -41.57 -7.86
C GLY A 127 15.85 -41.90 -8.63
N GLN A 128 16.85 -42.47 -7.95
CA GLN A 128 18.04 -43.01 -8.60
C GLN A 128 17.64 -44.08 -9.64
N GLU A 129 18.02 -43.85 -10.90
CA GLU A 129 18.19 -44.91 -11.89
C GLU A 129 19.35 -45.81 -11.46
N PRO A 130 19.20 -47.14 -11.36
CA PRO A 130 20.33 -48.03 -11.43
C PRO A 130 20.66 -48.30 -12.89
N VAL A 131 21.76 -47.67 -13.31
CA VAL A 131 22.60 -48.03 -14.45
C VAL A 131 22.74 -49.54 -14.61
N GLU A 132 22.41 -50.01 -15.79
CA GLU A 132 22.78 -51.29 -16.37
C GLU A 132 24.31 -51.41 -16.44
N LYS A 133 24.90 -52.47 -15.87
CA LYS A 133 26.19 -53.06 -16.27
C LYS A 133 26.55 -54.30 -15.44
N ALA A 134 26.53 -55.47 -16.10
CA ALA A 134 27.58 -56.51 -16.17
C ALA A 134 26.95 -57.87 -16.50
#